data_AF-A0A969BT44-F1
#
_entry.id   AF-A0A969BT44-F1
#
_cell.length_a   1.000
_cell.length_b   1.000
_cell.length_c   1.000
_cell.angle_alpha   90.00
_cell.angle_beta   90.00
_cell.angle_gamma   90.00
#
_symmetry.space_group_name_H-M   'P 1'
#
loop_
_entity.id
_entity.type
_entity.pdbx_description
1 polymer ?
#
loop_
_entity_poly.entity_id
_entity_poly.type
_entity_poly.pdbx_seq_one_letter_code
_entity_poly.pdbx_strand_id
1 'polypeptide(L)'
;MITRYTSYRMGTHRTREAVDASHAEGPAMLRLIREQAYGNLAQIRFDYSDVTVDGLVIIGYELQSVSILLTKSNQVCSTKTLRQFTIDASNMSDVELVKRFQLDYQTAEALIPALEINLAVAETLKLKEVHVPTSEYEQGLLHDLLVSQDLTGAFAEEVVRSAQILGKRYQSDPSHGEHVWNLCARFFDSLTDLHGLSPHDALLLQVAAILHEVGTYVSPRAHHKHSEYLILNSEVFGLNRLDVTIVALVARYHRHSGPRLDHPLYAALCIEDRIRVSKLAALLRVADALERTHAQRVAELEIRRELNKIHIRLPGLADAAVERLAMASKADLFEEVFGLGVVIDENQ
;
A
#
# COMPACT_ATOMS: atom_id res chain seq x y z
N MET A 1 -9.72 -2.28 10.91
CA MET A 1 -9.53 -1.67 9.58
C MET A 1 -8.52 -0.54 9.68
N ILE A 2 -7.59 -0.46 8.73
CA ILE A 2 -6.64 0.66 8.61
C ILE A 2 -7.36 1.89 8.03
N THR A 3 -7.25 3.06 8.67
CA THR A 3 -7.85 4.33 8.21
C THR A 3 -6.82 5.30 7.62
N ARG A 4 -5.55 5.20 8.03
CA ARG A 4 -4.41 5.96 7.52
C ARG A 4 -3.15 5.12 7.60
N TYR A 5 -2.23 5.33 6.68
CA TYR A 5 -0.90 4.73 6.68
C TYR A 5 0.15 5.76 6.28
N THR A 6 1.21 5.85 7.09
CA THR A 6 2.37 6.71 6.86
C THR A 6 3.61 6.05 7.49
N SER A 7 4.70 5.97 6.73
CA SER A 7 6.02 5.59 7.23
C SER A 7 6.84 6.82 7.60
N TYR A 8 7.42 6.81 8.80
CA TYR A 8 8.31 7.86 9.30
C TYR A 8 9.72 7.31 9.48
N ARG A 9 10.73 8.03 9.02
CA ARG A 9 12.13 7.57 9.07
C ARG A 9 12.73 7.78 10.47
N MET A 10 12.42 6.87 11.40
CA MET A 10 12.88 6.88 12.80
C MET A 10 13.51 5.52 13.20
N GLY A 11 14.36 4.96 12.34
CA GLY A 11 14.96 3.64 12.59
C GLY A 11 15.92 3.63 13.79
N THR A 12 15.84 2.58 14.62
CA THR A 12 16.60 2.42 15.87
C THR A 12 18.10 2.37 15.64
N HIS A 13 18.58 1.56 14.69
CA HIS A 13 20.00 1.45 14.35
C HIS A 13 20.61 2.76 13.83
N ARG A 14 19.92 3.45 12.92
CA ARG A 14 20.40 4.74 12.39
C ARG A 14 20.48 5.80 13.48
N THR A 15 19.53 5.76 14.43
CA THR A 15 19.52 6.64 15.59
C THR A 15 20.68 6.30 16.53
N ARG A 16 20.94 5.01 16.77
CA ARG A 16 22.08 4.54 17.57
C ARG A 16 23.41 5.00 16.99
N GLU A 17 23.66 4.75 15.70
CA GLU A 17 24.89 5.19 15.01
C GLU A 17 25.13 6.70 15.16
N ALA A 18 24.07 7.49 15.00
CA ALA A 18 24.17 8.95 15.09
C ALA A 18 24.37 9.44 16.54
N VAL A 19 23.89 8.69 17.53
CA VAL A 19 24.08 8.98 18.97
C VAL A 19 25.46 8.55 19.45
N ASP A 20 25.95 7.38 19.04
CA ASP A 20 27.27 6.86 19.45
C ASP A 20 28.40 7.79 18.99
N ALA A 21 28.25 8.39 17.80
CA ALA A 21 29.17 9.40 17.29
C ALA A 21 29.27 10.67 18.17
N SER A 22 28.31 10.90 19.08
CA SER A 22 28.28 12.06 19.98
C SER A 22 28.90 11.79 21.36
N HIS A 23 29.18 10.52 21.69
CA HIS A 23 29.61 10.08 23.02
C HIS A 23 28.67 10.49 24.17
N ALA A 24 27.39 10.73 23.89
CA ALA A 24 26.39 11.04 24.91
C ALA A 24 25.97 9.78 25.68
N GLU A 25 25.81 9.89 27.00
CA GLU A 25 25.38 8.79 27.88
C GLU A 25 24.15 9.18 28.72
N GLY A 26 23.42 8.17 29.21
CA GLY A 26 22.28 8.34 30.13
C GLY A 26 21.28 9.41 29.68
N PRO A 27 20.93 10.39 30.53
CA PRO A 27 19.96 11.43 30.17
C PRO A 27 20.37 12.32 28.97
N ALA A 28 21.67 12.47 28.67
CA ALA A 28 22.11 13.25 27.51
C ALA A 28 21.82 12.51 26.21
N MET A 29 22.05 11.19 26.19
CA MET A 29 21.69 10.31 25.09
C MET A 29 20.19 10.37 24.76
N LEU A 30 19.33 10.27 25.78
CA LEU A 30 17.87 10.33 25.58
C LEU A 30 17.42 11.64 24.94
N ARG A 31 18.00 12.78 25.36
CA ARG A 31 17.72 14.09 24.75
C ARG A 31 18.12 14.12 23.28
N LEU A 32 19.30 13.60 22.94
CA LEU A 32 19.78 13.58 21.57
C LEU A 32 18.90 12.72 20.65
N ILE A 33 18.49 11.53 21.12
CA ILE A 33 17.54 10.66 20.40
C ILE A 33 16.25 11.43 20.10
N ARG A 34 15.70 12.11 21.10
CA ARG A 34 14.46 12.89 20.96
C ARG A 34 14.62 14.07 20.00
N GLU A 35 15.76 14.77 20.04
CA GLU A 35 16.08 15.85 19.11
C GLU A 35 16.16 15.36 17.66
N GLN A 36 16.79 14.21 17.41
CA GLN A 36 16.82 13.59 16.08
C GLN A 36 15.42 13.18 15.59
N ALA A 37 14.56 12.71 16.49
CA ALA A 37 13.18 12.35 16.17
C ALA A 37 12.25 13.57 16.01
N TYR A 38 12.66 14.77 16.46
CA TYR A 38 11.77 15.92 16.62
C TYR A 38 11.01 16.30 15.35
N GLY A 39 11.68 16.31 14.20
CA GLY A 39 11.03 16.60 12.91
C GLY A 39 9.92 15.61 12.56
N ASN A 40 10.18 14.32 12.72
CA ASN A 40 9.17 13.27 12.50
C ASN A 40 8.04 13.34 13.54
N LEU A 41 8.35 13.62 14.81
CA LEU A 41 7.34 13.79 15.87
C LEU A 41 6.42 14.99 15.58
N ALA A 42 6.98 16.09 15.08
CA ALA A 42 6.19 17.24 14.64
C ALA A 42 5.29 16.88 13.46
N GLN A 43 5.78 16.08 12.51
CA GLN A 43 4.98 15.59 11.39
C GLN A 43 3.85 14.66 11.86
N ILE A 44 4.12 13.70 12.75
CA ILE A 44 3.09 12.82 13.35
C ILE A 44 2.00 13.68 14.00
N ARG A 45 2.36 14.68 14.80
CA ARG A 45 1.38 15.57 15.42
C ARG A 45 0.52 16.31 14.40
N PHE A 46 1.11 16.71 13.26
CA PHE A 46 0.39 17.37 12.18
C PHE A 46 -0.54 16.41 11.44
N ASP A 47 -0.04 15.24 11.05
CA ASP A 47 -0.75 14.22 10.27
C ASP A 47 -1.95 13.61 11.01
N TYR A 48 -1.95 13.66 12.34
CA TYR A 48 -3.05 13.20 13.20
C TYR A 48 -3.73 14.35 13.97
N SER A 49 -3.55 15.60 13.54
CA SER A 49 -4.13 16.77 14.23
C SER A 49 -5.65 16.87 14.16
N ASP A 50 -6.26 16.21 13.18
CA ASP A 50 -7.70 16.21 12.91
C ASP A 50 -8.43 14.98 13.46
N VAL A 51 -7.73 14.11 14.19
CA VAL A 51 -8.31 12.92 14.84
C VAL A 51 -7.91 12.84 16.31
N THR A 52 -8.77 12.24 17.12
CA THR A 52 -8.42 11.86 18.49
C THR A 52 -7.77 10.47 18.44
N VAL A 53 -6.55 10.36 18.96
CA VAL A 53 -5.87 9.07 19.11
C VAL A 53 -6.16 8.51 20.50
N ASP A 54 -6.89 7.40 20.56
CA ASP A 54 -7.31 6.78 21.82
C ASP A 54 -6.21 5.92 22.47
N GLY A 55 -5.25 5.43 21.68
CA GLY A 55 -4.19 4.57 22.16
C GLY A 55 -3.07 4.37 21.16
N LEU A 56 -1.95 3.84 21.65
CA LEU A 56 -0.78 3.48 20.86
C LEU A 56 -0.45 2.01 21.11
N VAL A 57 -0.39 1.22 20.05
CA VAL A 57 0.05 -0.18 20.09
C VAL A 57 1.45 -0.26 19.48
N ILE A 58 2.40 -0.80 20.22
CA ILE A 58 3.81 -0.87 19.83
C ILE A 58 4.19 -2.33 19.57
N ILE A 59 4.49 -2.62 18.31
CA ILE A 59 4.81 -3.97 17.81
C ILE A 59 6.29 -4.14 17.42
N GLY A 60 7.15 -3.19 17.82
CA GLY A 60 8.59 -3.27 17.57
C GLY A 60 9.26 -4.31 18.46
N TYR A 61 10.07 -5.20 17.87
CA TYR A 61 10.68 -6.33 18.57
C TYR A 61 11.43 -5.93 19.84
N GLU A 62 12.15 -4.80 19.82
CA GLU A 62 12.91 -4.30 20.96
C GLU A 62 12.03 -3.98 22.17
N LEU A 63 10.80 -3.46 21.97
CA LEU A 63 9.87 -3.22 23.09
C LEU A 63 9.13 -4.48 23.48
N GLN A 64 8.82 -5.34 22.50
CA GLN A 64 8.14 -6.61 22.76
C GLN A 64 9.02 -7.60 23.54
N SER A 65 10.33 -7.59 23.33
CA SER A 65 11.29 -8.45 24.04
C SER A 65 11.37 -8.12 25.54
N VAL A 66 11.11 -6.87 25.92
CA VAL A 66 11.06 -6.42 27.32
C VAL A 66 9.62 -6.20 27.82
N SER A 67 8.59 -6.60 27.07
CA SER A 67 7.19 -6.30 27.39
C SER A 67 6.74 -6.86 28.72
N ILE A 68 7.23 -8.04 29.11
CA ILE A 68 6.93 -8.71 30.40
C ILE A 68 7.42 -7.87 31.59
N LEU A 69 8.49 -7.09 31.40
CA LEU A 69 9.06 -6.21 32.41
C LEU A 69 8.38 -4.84 32.42
N LEU A 70 7.82 -4.41 31.28
CA LEU A 70 7.16 -3.13 31.09
C LEU A 70 5.67 -3.15 31.45
N THR A 71 4.97 -4.25 31.17
CA THR A 71 3.51 -4.33 31.16
C THR A 71 2.96 -5.16 32.30
N LYS A 72 1.72 -4.87 32.71
CA LYS A 72 0.94 -5.73 33.62
C LYS A 72 0.16 -6.78 32.80
N SER A 73 -0.64 -7.62 33.46
CA SER A 73 -1.41 -8.74 32.86
C SER A 73 -2.22 -8.42 31.59
N ASN A 74 -2.47 -7.14 31.28
CA ASN A 74 -3.20 -6.71 30.08
C ASN A 74 -2.30 -6.18 28.94
N GLN A 75 -0.98 -6.41 28.98
CA GLN A 75 -0.04 -5.87 27.96
C GLN A 75 -0.07 -4.34 27.84
N VAL A 76 -0.52 -3.65 28.90
CA VAL A 76 -0.57 -2.18 28.99
C VAL A 76 0.53 -1.67 29.91
N CYS A 77 1.17 -0.58 29.50
CA CYS A 77 2.16 0.17 30.27
C CYS A 77 1.74 1.64 30.35
N SER A 78 1.83 2.27 31.52
CA SER A 78 1.61 3.73 31.60
C SER A 78 2.79 4.48 31.00
N THR A 79 2.54 5.64 30.39
CA THR A 79 3.62 6.50 29.83
C THR A 79 4.64 6.89 30.91
N LYS A 80 4.23 6.98 32.18
CA LYS A 80 5.13 7.21 33.31
C LYS A 80 6.04 6.01 33.59
N THR A 81 5.48 4.80 33.54
CA THR A 81 6.23 3.55 33.71
C THR A 81 7.23 3.38 32.57
N LEU A 82 6.80 3.61 31.32
CA LEU A 82 7.68 3.57 30.16
C LEU A 82 8.83 4.59 30.28
N ARG A 83 8.53 5.83 30.72
CA ARG A 83 9.55 6.84 30.98
C ARG A 83 10.57 6.39 32.01
N GLN A 84 10.11 5.87 33.16
CA GLN A 84 11.01 5.41 34.21
C GLN A 84 11.90 4.27 33.73
N PHE A 85 11.31 3.27 33.05
CA PHE A 85 12.06 2.17 32.49
C PHE A 85 13.11 2.63 31.46
N THR A 86 12.75 3.60 30.60
CA THR A 86 13.67 4.19 29.61
C THR A 86 14.86 4.86 30.28
N ILE A 87 14.62 5.63 31.35
CA ILE A 87 15.69 6.28 32.13
C ILE A 87 16.59 5.23 32.79
N ASP A 88 15.99 4.22 33.44
CA ASP A 88 16.75 3.17 34.13
C ASP A 88 17.62 2.38 33.16
N ALA A 89 17.06 1.99 32.01
CA ALA A 89 17.79 1.29 30.95
C ALA A 89 18.91 2.13 30.35
N SER A 90 18.72 3.45 30.19
CA SER A 90 19.75 4.35 29.63
C SER A 90 21.01 4.49 30.48
N ASN A 91 20.96 4.08 31.76
CA ASN A 91 22.09 4.09 32.68
C ASN A 91 22.85 2.74 32.71
N MET A 92 22.47 1.79 31.85
CA MET A 92 23.10 0.47 31.74
C MET A 92 23.92 0.41 30.46
N SER A 93 25.06 -0.29 30.51
CA SER A 93 25.83 -0.68 29.33
C SER A 93 25.11 -1.77 28.53
N ASP A 94 25.43 -1.91 27.24
CA ASP A 94 24.85 -2.95 26.37
C ASP A 94 25.01 -4.36 26.97
N VAL A 95 26.15 -4.63 27.63
CA VAL A 95 26.42 -5.91 28.32
C VAL A 95 25.50 -6.13 29.52
N GLU A 96 25.19 -5.07 30.27
CA GLU A 96 24.25 -5.14 31.38
C GLU A 96 22.81 -5.32 30.89
N LEU A 97 22.43 -4.64 29.80
CA LEU A 97 21.13 -4.81 29.14
C LEU A 97 20.94 -6.26 28.67
N VAL A 98 21.93 -6.83 27.97
CA VAL A 98 21.94 -8.24 27.55
C VAL A 98 21.69 -9.17 28.73
N LYS A 99 22.47 -9.02 29.82
CA LYS A 99 22.37 -9.90 30.98
C LYS A 99 21.06 -9.74 31.74
N ARG A 100 20.62 -8.50 31.95
CA ARG A 100 19.45 -8.18 32.78
C ARG A 100 18.15 -8.53 32.08
N PHE A 101 18.08 -8.26 30.78
CA PHE A 101 16.86 -8.42 29.99
C PHE A 101 16.87 -9.66 29.11
N GLN A 102 17.94 -10.46 29.13
CA GLN A 102 18.09 -11.70 28.35
C GLN A 102 17.94 -11.45 26.84
N LEU A 103 18.56 -10.39 26.36
CA LEU A 103 18.51 -9.95 24.96
C LEU A 103 19.76 -10.42 24.22
N ASP A 104 19.67 -10.59 22.91
CA ASP A 104 20.88 -10.61 22.07
C ASP A 104 21.52 -9.20 22.02
N TYR A 105 22.77 -9.15 21.56
CA TYR A 105 23.54 -7.91 21.55
C TYR A 105 22.96 -6.86 20.58
N GLN A 106 22.45 -7.26 19.42
CA GLN A 106 21.89 -6.34 18.43
C GLN A 106 20.61 -5.68 18.95
N THR A 107 19.76 -6.47 19.62
CA THR A 107 18.55 -5.97 20.27
C THR A 107 18.89 -5.01 21.42
N ALA A 108 19.93 -5.31 22.21
CA ALA A 108 20.38 -4.42 23.28
C ALA A 108 20.87 -3.05 22.75
N GLU A 109 21.63 -3.02 21.65
CA GLU A 109 22.08 -1.78 21.01
C GLU A 109 20.90 -0.90 20.51
N ALA A 110 19.83 -1.52 20.03
CA ALA A 110 18.65 -0.84 19.49
C ALA A 110 17.61 -0.46 20.55
N LEU A 111 17.69 -1.04 21.76
CA LEU A 111 16.66 -0.93 22.80
C LEU A 111 16.42 0.52 23.26
N ILE A 112 17.49 1.27 23.55
CA ILE A 112 17.35 2.63 24.09
C ILE A 112 16.71 3.58 23.06
N PRO A 113 17.17 3.63 21.78
CA PRO A 113 16.45 4.34 20.73
C PRO A 113 14.98 3.92 20.61
N ALA A 114 14.68 2.62 20.64
CA ALA A 114 13.32 2.12 20.52
C ALA A 114 12.42 2.64 21.65
N LEU A 115 12.89 2.57 22.89
CA LEU A 115 12.17 3.03 24.08
C LEU A 115 11.90 4.54 24.00
N GLU A 116 12.94 5.33 23.74
CA GLU A 116 12.84 6.79 23.73
C GLU A 116 11.97 7.32 22.58
N ILE A 117 12.08 6.74 21.38
CA ILE A 117 11.24 7.14 20.23
C ILE A 117 9.77 6.85 20.53
N ASN A 118 9.44 5.64 20.99
CA ASN A 118 8.06 5.28 21.29
C ASN A 118 7.48 6.09 22.46
N LEU A 119 8.30 6.36 23.48
CA LEU A 119 7.94 7.26 24.57
C LEU A 119 7.63 8.67 24.05
N ALA A 120 8.48 9.21 23.17
CA ALA A 120 8.29 10.53 22.59
C ALA A 120 7.04 10.61 21.70
N VAL A 121 6.70 9.54 20.97
CA VAL A 121 5.44 9.43 20.22
C VAL A 121 4.24 9.46 21.18
N ALA A 122 4.25 8.65 22.23
CA ALA A 122 3.18 8.61 23.23
C ALA A 122 2.97 9.98 23.90
N GLU A 123 4.05 10.68 24.26
CA GLU A 123 4.01 12.03 24.82
C GLU A 123 3.49 13.06 23.82
N THR A 124 3.91 12.99 22.55
CA THR A 124 3.49 13.89 21.47
C THR A 124 1.98 13.79 21.21
N LEU A 125 1.45 12.56 21.26
CA LEU A 125 0.03 12.25 21.13
C LEU A 125 -0.75 12.40 22.45
N LYS A 126 -0.07 12.80 23.54
CA LYS A 126 -0.64 13.01 24.89
C LYS A 126 -1.33 11.76 25.47
N LEU A 127 -0.82 10.58 25.14
CA LEU A 127 -1.34 9.30 25.62
C LEU A 127 -0.86 9.03 27.04
N LYS A 128 -1.77 8.53 27.88
CA LYS A 128 -1.48 8.16 29.28
C LYS A 128 -0.93 6.75 29.41
N GLU A 129 -1.26 5.91 28.44
CA GLU A 129 -0.94 4.48 28.41
C GLU A 129 -0.62 4.06 26.98
N VAL A 130 0.19 3.02 26.86
CA VAL A 130 0.57 2.36 25.60
C VAL A 130 0.36 0.86 25.76
N HIS A 131 0.04 0.20 24.65
CA HIS A 131 -0.08 -1.25 24.56
C HIS A 131 1.20 -1.81 23.94
N VAL A 132 1.84 -2.75 24.62
CA VAL A 132 3.02 -3.46 24.11
C VAL A 132 2.69 -4.95 24.15
N PRO A 133 2.01 -5.48 23.12
CA PRO A 133 1.70 -6.89 23.06
C PRO A 133 2.98 -7.72 23.08
N THR A 134 2.93 -8.89 23.71
CA THR A 134 4.02 -9.87 23.63
C THR A 134 4.23 -10.25 22.17
N SER A 135 5.49 -10.41 21.75
CA SER A 135 5.76 -10.89 20.40
C SER A 135 5.30 -12.34 20.28
N GLU A 136 4.24 -12.54 19.50
CA GLU A 136 3.83 -13.84 19.00
C GLU A 136 4.17 -13.95 17.51
N TYR A 137 5.06 -13.10 16.97
CA TYR A 137 5.31 -13.01 15.52
C TYR A 137 5.68 -14.36 14.91
N GLU A 138 6.46 -15.17 15.61
CA GLU A 138 6.82 -16.53 15.17
C GLU A 138 5.59 -17.45 15.11
N GLN A 139 4.71 -17.38 16.12
CA GLN A 139 3.48 -18.16 16.17
C GLN A 139 2.44 -17.65 15.16
N GLY A 140 2.34 -16.33 14.98
CA GLY A 140 1.53 -15.68 13.97
C GLY A 140 1.99 -16.04 12.56
N LEU A 141 3.29 -15.98 12.28
CA LEU A 141 3.85 -16.41 10.99
C LEU A 141 3.61 -17.91 10.75
N LEU A 142 3.83 -18.76 11.76
CA LEU A 142 3.55 -20.19 11.64
C LEU A 142 2.06 -20.46 11.40
N HIS A 143 1.18 -19.77 12.12
CA HIS A 143 -0.26 -19.83 11.92
C HIS A 143 -0.63 -19.34 10.51
N ASP A 144 -0.10 -18.21 10.07
CA ASP A 144 -0.37 -17.64 8.75
C ASP A 144 0.12 -18.55 7.63
N LEU A 145 1.26 -19.24 7.81
CA LEU A 145 1.72 -20.26 6.86
C LEU A 145 0.74 -21.45 6.79
N LEU A 146 0.15 -21.84 7.92
CA LEU A 146 -0.81 -22.95 8.01
C LEU A 146 -2.20 -22.59 7.48
N VAL A 147 -2.65 -21.35 7.67
CA VAL A 147 -4.01 -20.86 7.32
C VAL A 147 -3.98 -19.84 6.17
N SER A 148 -2.87 -19.79 5.42
CA SER A 148 -2.60 -18.77 4.40
C SER A 148 -3.73 -18.58 3.38
N GLN A 149 -4.45 -19.64 3.03
CA GLN A 149 -5.59 -19.57 2.12
C GLN A 149 -6.75 -18.71 2.67
N ASP A 150 -7.10 -18.84 3.95
CA ASP A 150 -8.23 -18.11 4.56
C ASP A 150 -7.89 -16.63 4.82
N LEU A 151 -6.60 -16.31 5.01
CA LEU A 151 -6.13 -14.94 5.24
C LEU A 151 -5.94 -14.14 3.95
N THR A 152 -5.88 -14.79 2.79
CA THR A 152 -5.69 -14.10 1.49
C THR A 152 -6.78 -13.06 1.21
N GLY A 153 -8.04 -13.36 1.56
CA GLY A 153 -9.17 -12.45 1.38
C GLY A 153 -9.06 -11.20 2.27
N ALA A 154 -8.87 -11.39 3.57
CA ALA A 154 -8.72 -10.28 4.52
C ALA A 154 -7.49 -9.40 4.21
N PHE A 155 -6.39 -10.01 3.75
CA PHE A 155 -5.21 -9.27 3.31
C PHE A 155 -5.48 -8.45 2.04
N ALA A 156 -6.09 -9.05 1.02
CA ALA A 156 -6.47 -8.35 -0.20
C ALA A 156 -7.39 -7.14 0.09
N GLU A 157 -8.34 -7.29 1.02
CA GLU A 157 -9.19 -6.18 1.47
C GLU A 157 -8.40 -5.02 2.09
N GLU A 158 -7.37 -5.30 2.91
CA GLU A 158 -6.51 -4.24 3.49
C GLU A 158 -5.62 -3.58 2.43
N VAL A 159 -5.15 -4.33 1.42
CA VAL A 159 -4.41 -3.78 0.26
C VAL A 159 -5.31 -2.81 -0.52
N VAL A 160 -6.53 -3.24 -0.85
CA VAL A 160 -7.52 -2.41 -1.54
C VAL A 160 -7.86 -1.17 -0.73
N ARG A 161 -8.05 -1.31 0.58
CA ARG A 161 -8.30 -0.16 1.48
C ARG A 161 -7.12 0.81 1.48
N SER A 162 -5.88 0.32 1.49
CA SER A 162 -4.69 1.15 1.38
C SER A 162 -4.67 1.95 0.06
N ALA A 163 -5.03 1.31 -1.05
CA ALA A 163 -5.18 1.99 -2.34
C ALA A 163 -6.28 3.07 -2.29
N GLN A 164 -7.44 2.79 -1.68
CA GLN A 164 -8.52 3.77 -1.52
C GLN A 164 -8.11 4.98 -0.66
N ILE A 165 -7.36 4.75 0.43
CA ILE A 165 -6.79 5.82 1.26
C ILE A 165 -5.85 6.70 0.42
N LEU A 166 -5.01 6.08 -0.42
CA LEU A 166 -4.09 6.78 -1.29
C LEU A 166 -4.82 7.58 -2.38
N GLY A 167 -5.84 7.00 -3.01
CA GLY A 167 -6.70 7.68 -3.97
C GLY A 167 -7.37 8.91 -3.35
N LYS A 168 -7.94 8.75 -2.15
CA LYS A 168 -8.53 9.87 -1.38
C LYS A 168 -7.52 10.96 -1.06
N ARG A 169 -6.29 10.61 -0.70
CA ARG A 169 -5.20 11.57 -0.45
C ARG A 169 -4.93 12.45 -1.67
N TYR A 170 -5.00 11.87 -2.86
CA TYR A 170 -4.83 12.59 -4.14
C TYR A 170 -6.16 13.03 -4.78
N GLN A 171 -7.25 13.05 -4.01
CA GLN A 171 -8.56 13.55 -4.48
C GLN A 171 -9.08 12.85 -5.74
N SER A 172 -8.74 11.58 -5.95
CA SER A 172 -9.34 10.79 -7.03
C SER A 172 -10.79 10.44 -6.67
N ASP A 173 -11.65 10.33 -7.69
CA ASP A 173 -13.03 9.91 -7.50
C ASP A 173 -13.10 8.42 -7.12
N PRO A 174 -13.49 8.08 -5.88
CA PRO A 174 -13.52 6.69 -5.43
C PRO A 174 -14.59 5.89 -6.17
N SER A 175 -15.71 6.52 -6.55
CA SER A 175 -16.83 5.84 -7.19
C SER A 175 -16.47 5.45 -8.63
N HIS A 176 -15.72 6.31 -9.33
CA HIS A 176 -15.21 6.00 -10.66
C HIS A 176 -14.22 4.83 -10.63
N GLY A 177 -13.22 4.87 -9.74
CA GLY A 177 -12.22 3.81 -9.63
C GLY A 177 -12.82 2.45 -9.27
N GLU A 178 -13.81 2.42 -8.37
CA GLU A 178 -14.55 1.21 -8.02
C GLU A 178 -15.38 0.67 -9.20
N HIS A 179 -16.03 1.56 -9.95
CA HIS A 179 -16.79 1.15 -11.14
C HIS A 179 -15.90 0.57 -12.24
N VAL A 180 -14.76 1.21 -12.53
CA VAL A 180 -13.77 0.70 -13.49
C VAL A 180 -13.24 -0.66 -13.05
N TRP A 181 -13.00 -0.87 -11.75
CA TRP A 181 -12.65 -2.19 -11.23
C TRP A 181 -13.75 -3.23 -11.49
N ASN A 182 -15.01 -2.91 -11.20
CA ASN A 182 -16.12 -3.84 -11.41
C ASN A 182 -16.22 -4.30 -12.87
N LEU A 183 -15.93 -3.41 -13.82
CA LEU A 183 -15.83 -3.75 -15.24
C LEU A 183 -14.59 -4.61 -15.52
N CYS A 184 -13.42 -4.24 -14.99
CA CYS A 184 -12.18 -5.02 -15.10
C CYS A 184 -12.36 -6.45 -14.59
N ALA A 185 -13.02 -6.64 -13.45
CA ALA A 185 -13.27 -7.94 -12.84
C ALA A 185 -14.07 -8.85 -13.78
N ARG A 186 -15.10 -8.32 -14.44
CA ARG A 186 -15.88 -9.07 -15.44
C ARG A 186 -15.05 -9.48 -16.65
N PHE A 187 -14.18 -8.59 -17.14
CA PHE A 187 -13.24 -8.93 -18.21
C PHE A 187 -12.23 -9.99 -17.76
N PHE A 188 -11.70 -9.87 -16.55
CA PHE A 188 -10.76 -10.83 -15.97
C PHE A 188 -11.40 -12.22 -15.87
N ASP A 189 -12.57 -12.33 -15.24
CA ASP A 189 -13.25 -13.61 -15.10
C ASP A 189 -13.60 -14.24 -16.46
N SER A 190 -14.14 -13.45 -17.38
CA SER A 190 -14.61 -13.93 -18.69
C SER A 190 -13.48 -14.31 -19.66
N LEU A 191 -12.26 -13.83 -19.44
CA LEU A 191 -11.12 -14.00 -20.35
C LEU A 191 -9.98 -14.80 -19.71
N THR A 192 -10.26 -15.57 -18.66
CA THR A 192 -9.26 -16.35 -17.91
C THR A 192 -8.40 -17.24 -18.80
N ASP A 193 -8.99 -17.90 -19.80
CA ASP A 193 -8.30 -18.77 -20.77
C ASP A 193 -7.34 -18.01 -21.68
N LEU A 194 -7.61 -16.71 -21.90
CA LEU A 194 -6.87 -15.85 -22.79
C LEU A 194 -5.70 -15.16 -22.08
N HIS A 195 -5.94 -14.60 -20.90
CA HIS A 195 -4.91 -13.86 -20.18
C HIS A 195 -4.06 -14.75 -19.27
N GLY A 196 -4.60 -15.85 -18.71
CA GLY A 196 -3.85 -16.78 -17.86
C GLY A 196 -3.14 -16.10 -16.67
N LEU A 197 -3.79 -15.12 -16.04
CA LEU A 197 -3.24 -14.33 -14.94
C LEU A 197 -3.73 -14.89 -13.60
N SER A 198 -2.97 -14.66 -12.54
CA SER A 198 -3.24 -15.17 -11.21
C SER A 198 -4.26 -14.31 -10.43
N PRO A 199 -4.85 -14.82 -9.33
CA PRO A 199 -5.65 -13.98 -8.42
C PRO A 199 -4.89 -12.78 -7.86
N HIS A 200 -3.57 -12.90 -7.70
CA HIS A 200 -2.73 -11.77 -7.30
C HIS A 200 -2.69 -10.68 -8.37
N ASP A 201 -2.66 -11.04 -9.66
CA ASP A 201 -2.76 -10.07 -10.76
C ASP A 201 -4.12 -9.36 -10.80
N ALA A 202 -5.21 -10.04 -10.40
CA ALA A 202 -6.52 -9.42 -10.24
C ALA A 202 -6.50 -8.35 -9.13
N LEU A 203 -5.83 -8.63 -8.00
CA LEU A 203 -5.60 -7.63 -6.94
C LEU A 203 -4.80 -6.43 -7.46
N LEU A 204 -3.72 -6.66 -8.22
CA LEU A 204 -2.95 -5.57 -8.83
C LEU A 204 -3.78 -4.74 -9.82
N LEU A 205 -4.65 -5.40 -10.61
CA LEU A 205 -5.58 -4.72 -11.52
C LEU A 205 -6.57 -3.84 -10.76
N GLN A 206 -7.12 -4.34 -9.64
CA GLN A 206 -8.03 -3.59 -8.77
C GLN A 206 -7.34 -2.35 -8.19
N VAL A 207 -6.13 -2.51 -7.67
CA VAL A 207 -5.35 -1.38 -7.15
C VAL A 207 -5.05 -0.37 -8.26
N ALA A 208 -4.68 -0.83 -9.46
CA ALA A 208 -4.45 0.05 -10.61
C ALA A 208 -5.73 0.79 -11.03
N ALA A 209 -6.89 0.12 -11.07
CA ALA A 209 -8.18 0.74 -11.37
C ALA A 209 -8.56 1.82 -10.34
N ILE A 210 -8.27 1.61 -9.05
CA ILE A 210 -8.49 2.63 -8.02
C ILE A 210 -7.56 3.84 -8.19
N LEU A 211 -6.32 3.61 -8.64
CA LEU A 211 -5.27 4.62 -8.64
C LEU A 211 -4.96 5.25 -10.01
N HIS A 212 -5.55 4.78 -11.11
CA HIS A 212 -5.12 5.15 -12.46
C HIS A 212 -5.20 6.65 -12.78
N GLU A 213 -6.07 7.40 -12.10
CA GLU A 213 -6.24 8.85 -12.29
C GLU A 213 -5.70 9.73 -11.14
N VAL A 214 -4.98 9.19 -10.16
CA VAL A 214 -4.44 10.01 -9.05
C VAL A 214 -3.51 11.14 -9.53
N GLY A 215 -2.91 10.99 -10.72
CA GLY A 215 -2.09 12.02 -11.35
C GLY A 215 -2.85 13.29 -11.73
N THR A 216 -4.19 13.27 -11.77
CA THR A 216 -5.01 14.45 -12.02
C THR A 216 -4.83 15.53 -10.94
N TYR A 217 -4.47 15.11 -9.71
CA TYR A 217 -4.08 15.99 -8.61
C TYR A 217 -2.94 16.93 -8.97
N VAL A 218 -1.97 16.45 -9.75
CA VAL A 218 -0.82 17.24 -10.20
C VAL A 218 -1.22 18.07 -11.42
N SER A 219 -1.80 17.42 -12.43
CA SER A 219 -2.23 18.07 -13.66
C SER A 219 -3.11 17.12 -14.48
N PRO A 220 -4.26 17.59 -15.02
CA PRO A 220 -5.04 16.82 -15.99
C PRO A 220 -4.26 16.47 -17.26
N ARG A 221 -3.33 17.34 -17.66
CA ARG A 221 -2.42 17.08 -18.79
C ARG A 221 -1.39 16.05 -18.37
N ALA A 222 -1.26 14.99 -19.17
CA ALA A 222 -0.34 13.88 -18.92
C ALA A 222 -0.55 13.17 -17.57
N HIS A 223 -1.77 13.19 -17.01
CA HIS A 223 -2.06 12.60 -15.70
C HIS A 223 -1.61 11.14 -15.59
N HIS A 224 -1.66 10.34 -16.65
CA HIS A 224 -1.17 8.95 -16.64
C HIS A 224 0.31 8.82 -16.22
N LYS A 225 1.17 9.79 -16.59
CA LYS A 225 2.57 9.84 -16.15
C LYS A 225 2.69 10.30 -14.70
N HIS A 226 1.81 11.20 -14.27
CA HIS A 226 1.76 11.64 -12.89
C HIS A 226 1.20 10.55 -11.97
N SER A 227 0.23 9.75 -12.41
CA SER A 227 -0.26 8.59 -11.68
C SER A 227 0.85 7.57 -11.46
N GLU A 228 1.61 7.23 -12.51
CA GLU A 228 2.82 6.40 -12.38
C GLU A 228 3.78 6.96 -11.33
N TYR A 229 4.13 8.24 -11.44
CA TYR A 229 5.05 8.90 -10.50
C TYR A 229 4.54 8.85 -9.05
N LEU A 230 3.26 9.19 -8.83
CA LEU A 230 2.68 9.22 -7.49
C LEU A 230 2.60 7.82 -6.90
N ILE A 231 2.18 6.81 -7.67
CA ILE A 231 2.09 5.42 -7.21
C ILE A 231 3.49 4.89 -6.85
N LEU A 232 4.51 5.11 -7.69
CA LEU A 232 5.89 4.65 -7.42
C LEU A 232 6.51 5.27 -6.16
N ASN A 233 6.09 6.49 -5.82
CA ASN A 233 6.61 7.24 -4.68
C ASN A 233 5.67 7.25 -3.48
N SER A 234 4.63 6.41 -3.53
CA SER A 234 3.70 6.19 -2.42
C SER A 234 3.86 4.78 -1.88
N GLU A 235 3.42 4.58 -0.65
CA GLU A 235 3.36 3.25 -0.04
C GLU A 235 1.92 2.75 -0.12
N VAL A 236 1.75 1.57 -0.71
CA VAL A 236 0.50 0.80 -0.67
C VAL A 236 0.76 -0.41 0.21
N PHE A 237 0.11 -0.45 1.38
CA PHE A 237 0.28 -1.53 2.35
C PHE A 237 0.01 -2.87 1.66
N GLY A 238 0.87 -3.85 1.93
CA GLY A 238 0.76 -5.21 1.42
C GLY A 238 1.29 -5.44 -0.01
N LEU A 239 1.70 -4.39 -0.74
CA LEU A 239 2.37 -4.53 -2.02
C LEU A 239 3.89 -4.45 -1.87
N ASN A 240 4.62 -5.36 -2.52
CA ASN A 240 6.06 -5.26 -2.62
C ASN A 240 6.49 -4.27 -3.73
N ARG A 241 7.79 -4.02 -3.88
CA ARG A 241 8.30 -3.05 -4.88
C ARG A 241 7.97 -3.43 -6.33
N LEU A 242 7.99 -4.71 -6.66
CA LEU A 242 7.64 -5.17 -8.01
C LEU A 242 6.15 -4.94 -8.26
N ASP A 243 5.30 -5.26 -7.30
CA ASP A 243 3.85 -5.05 -7.40
C ASP A 243 3.49 -3.58 -7.56
N VAL A 244 4.08 -2.69 -6.75
CA VAL A 244 3.93 -1.24 -6.91
C VAL A 244 4.38 -0.79 -8.30
N THR A 245 5.47 -1.35 -8.83
CA THR A 245 5.96 -1.04 -10.18
C THR A 245 4.97 -1.50 -11.26
N ILE A 246 4.40 -2.70 -11.13
CA ILE A 246 3.39 -3.23 -12.06
C ILE A 246 2.15 -2.35 -12.03
N VAL A 247 1.60 -2.06 -10.84
CA VAL A 247 0.43 -1.17 -10.67
C VAL A 247 0.69 0.20 -11.30
N ALA A 248 1.86 0.80 -11.04
CA ALA A 248 2.21 2.11 -11.58
C ALA A 248 2.29 2.10 -13.12
N LEU A 249 2.83 1.04 -13.72
CA LEU A 249 2.91 0.88 -15.17
C LEU A 249 1.53 0.61 -15.78
N VAL A 250 0.69 -0.20 -15.15
CA VAL A 250 -0.70 -0.43 -15.59
C VAL A 250 -1.47 0.90 -15.57
N ALA A 251 -1.35 1.68 -14.49
CA ALA A 251 -1.88 3.03 -14.39
C ALA A 251 -1.27 3.99 -15.42
N ARG A 252 0.02 3.86 -15.79
CA ARG A 252 0.63 4.68 -16.85
C ARG A 252 -0.01 4.41 -18.21
N TYR A 253 -0.31 3.16 -18.51
CA TYR A 253 -0.70 2.70 -19.83
C TYR A 253 -2.22 2.64 -20.06
N HIS A 254 -3.04 3.07 -19.09
CA HIS A 254 -4.51 3.15 -19.22
C HIS A 254 -4.98 4.08 -20.35
N ARG A 255 -4.10 4.94 -20.89
CA ARG A 255 -4.41 5.80 -22.05
C ARG A 255 -3.16 6.16 -22.85
N HIS A 256 -3.37 6.69 -24.05
CA HIS A 256 -2.31 7.06 -25.00
C HIS A 256 -1.44 5.84 -25.36
N SER A 257 -0.12 6.02 -25.48
CA SER A 257 0.80 4.98 -25.92
C SER A 257 0.84 3.79 -24.97
N GLY A 258 0.80 2.59 -25.53
CA GLY A 258 1.05 1.34 -24.80
C GLY A 258 2.51 1.18 -24.32
N PRO A 259 2.82 0.04 -23.68
CA PRO A 259 4.15 -0.29 -23.20
C PRO A 259 5.17 -0.41 -24.35
N ARG A 260 6.36 0.16 -24.17
CA ARG A 260 7.45 0.13 -25.16
C ARG A 260 8.80 -0.05 -24.48
N LEU A 261 9.75 -0.66 -25.17
CA LEU A 261 11.10 -0.90 -24.65
C LEU A 261 11.96 0.36 -24.50
N ASP A 262 11.52 1.49 -25.05
CA ASP A 262 12.13 2.81 -24.80
C ASP A 262 11.64 3.46 -23.49
N HIS A 263 10.65 2.86 -22.81
CA HIS A 263 10.22 3.26 -21.47
C HIS A 263 11.08 2.56 -20.40
N PRO A 264 11.95 3.27 -19.66
CA PRO A 264 12.98 2.63 -18.83
C PRO A 264 12.45 1.66 -17.77
N LEU A 265 11.38 2.04 -17.07
CA LEU A 265 10.78 1.19 -16.02
C LEU A 265 10.19 -0.11 -16.59
N TYR A 266 9.54 -0.03 -17.76
CA TYR A 266 9.01 -1.22 -18.43
C TYR A 266 10.14 -2.10 -18.99
N ALA A 267 11.17 -1.49 -19.57
CA ALA A 267 12.33 -2.22 -20.11
C ALA A 267 13.11 -2.98 -19.02
N ALA A 268 13.14 -2.45 -17.79
CA ALA A 268 13.82 -3.06 -16.65
C ALA A 268 13.10 -4.30 -16.09
N LEU A 269 11.81 -4.47 -16.37
CA LEU A 269 11.07 -5.67 -15.96
C LEU A 269 11.56 -6.92 -16.69
N CYS A 270 11.40 -8.09 -16.07
CA CYS A 270 11.61 -9.35 -16.77
C CYS A 270 10.54 -9.56 -17.86
N ILE A 271 10.74 -10.51 -18.78
CA ILE A 271 9.79 -10.77 -19.88
C ILE A 271 8.40 -11.11 -19.34
N GLU A 272 8.31 -11.91 -18.28
CA GLU A 272 7.06 -12.33 -17.66
C GLU A 272 6.28 -11.14 -17.11
N ASP A 273 6.94 -10.27 -16.33
CA ASP A 273 6.30 -9.06 -15.78
C ASP A 273 5.91 -8.06 -16.86
N ARG A 274 6.68 -7.96 -17.95
CA ARG A 274 6.30 -7.15 -19.12
C ARG A 274 5.00 -7.64 -19.75
N ILE A 275 4.83 -8.96 -19.86
CA ILE A 275 3.60 -9.58 -20.37
C ILE A 275 2.44 -9.32 -19.41
N ARG A 276 2.67 -9.47 -18.09
CA ARG A 276 1.67 -9.17 -17.05
C ARG A 276 1.18 -7.72 -17.16
N VAL A 277 2.08 -6.74 -17.21
CA VAL A 277 1.74 -5.31 -17.38
C VAL A 277 0.94 -5.08 -18.66
N SER A 278 1.35 -5.64 -19.79
CA SER A 278 0.63 -5.44 -21.06
C SER A 278 -0.79 -5.99 -21.01
N LYS A 279 -0.99 -7.20 -20.47
CA LYS A 279 -2.31 -7.82 -20.30
C LYS A 279 -3.19 -7.02 -19.35
N LEU A 280 -2.67 -6.65 -18.18
CA LEU A 280 -3.41 -5.87 -17.19
C LEU A 280 -3.80 -4.47 -17.71
N ALA A 281 -2.87 -3.78 -18.38
CA ALA A 281 -3.16 -2.48 -18.99
C ALA A 281 -4.19 -2.57 -20.12
N ALA A 282 -4.16 -3.63 -20.92
CA ALA A 282 -5.17 -3.87 -21.95
C ALA A 282 -6.58 -4.01 -21.35
N LEU A 283 -6.73 -4.78 -20.26
CA LEU A 283 -8.01 -4.94 -19.55
C LEU A 283 -8.48 -3.61 -18.95
N LEU A 284 -7.58 -2.87 -18.29
CA LEU A 284 -7.91 -1.57 -17.69
C LEU A 284 -8.38 -0.56 -18.76
N ARG A 285 -7.72 -0.50 -19.92
CA ARG A 285 -8.06 0.42 -21.00
C ARG A 285 -9.47 0.22 -21.54
N VAL A 286 -9.88 -1.03 -21.75
CA VAL A 286 -11.22 -1.32 -22.29
C VAL A 286 -12.30 -1.08 -21.24
N ALA A 287 -12.03 -1.37 -19.97
CA ALA A 287 -12.94 -1.03 -18.86
C ALA A 287 -13.10 0.49 -18.69
N ASP A 288 -12.01 1.25 -18.69
CA ASP A 288 -12.00 2.71 -18.63
C ASP A 288 -12.55 3.37 -19.93
N ALA A 289 -12.62 2.63 -21.05
CA ALA A 289 -13.35 3.08 -22.23
C ALA A 289 -14.87 3.02 -22.03
N LEU A 290 -15.37 1.98 -21.35
CA LEU A 290 -16.79 1.81 -21.05
C LEU A 290 -17.27 2.82 -20.00
N GLU A 291 -16.39 3.30 -19.13
CA GLU A 291 -16.72 4.30 -18.10
C GLU A 291 -16.33 5.74 -18.50
N ARG A 292 -16.28 6.02 -19.81
CA ARG A 292 -15.79 7.30 -20.36
C ARG A 292 -16.48 8.54 -19.78
N THR A 293 -17.75 8.45 -19.41
CA THR A 293 -18.55 9.58 -18.91
C THR A 293 -18.51 9.74 -17.40
N HIS A 294 -17.91 8.81 -16.65
CA HIS A 294 -17.89 8.79 -15.18
C HIS A 294 -19.32 8.80 -14.57
N ALA A 295 -20.30 8.30 -15.34
CA ALA A 295 -21.71 8.35 -14.97
C ALA A 295 -22.27 6.96 -14.64
N GLN A 296 -21.40 5.94 -14.59
CA GLN A 296 -21.71 4.57 -14.20
C GLN A 296 -22.87 3.98 -15.01
N ARG A 297 -22.91 4.32 -16.31
CA ARG A 297 -24.00 3.94 -17.22
C ARG A 297 -23.97 2.44 -17.52
N VAL A 298 -22.80 1.82 -17.44
CA VAL A 298 -22.58 0.40 -17.72
C VAL A 298 -22.64 -0.39 -16.42
N ALA A 299 -23.84 -0.75 -15.98
CA ALA A 299 -24.00 -1.59 -14.80
C ALA A 299 -23.59 -3.05 -15.06
N GLU A 300 -23.83 -3.54 -16.28
CA GLU A 300 -23.54 -4.92 -16.68
C GLU A 300 -22.91 -5.00 -18.07
N LEU A 301 -22.12 -6.05 -18.29
CA LEU A 301 -21.59 -6.41 -19.60
C LEU A 301 -21.60 -7.93 -19.77
N GLU A 302 -21.87 -8.38 -20.99
CA GLU A 302 -21.72 -9.76 -21.45
C GLU A 302 -20.63 -9.80 -22.52
N ILE A 303 -19.71 -10.76 -22.42
CA ILE A 303 -18.63 -10.93 -23.39
C ILE A 303 -18.86 -12.22 -24.17
N ARG A 304 -18.86 -12.12 -25.49
CA ARG A 304 -18.87 -13.25 -26.41
C ARG A 304 -17.64 -13.20 -27.30
N ARG A 305 -16.97 -14.32 -27.47
CA ARG A 305 -15.80 -14.44 -28.32
C ARG A 305 -16.20 -15.05 -29.66
N GLU A 306 -15.85 -14.37 -30.75
CA GLU A 306 -16.07 -14.85 -32.11
C GLU A 306 -14.83 -14.63 -32.97
N LEU A 307 -14.27 -15.72 -33.52
CA LEU A 307 -13.09 -15.71 -34.39
C LEU A 307 -11.95 -14.81 -33.85
N ASN A 308 -11.83 -13.60 -34.40
CA ASN A 308 -10.77 -12.63 -34.10
C ASN A 308 -11.30 -11.39 -33.36
N LYS A 309 -12.45 -11.50 -32.69
CA LYS A 309 -13.08 -10.40 -31.96
C LYS A 309 -13.70 -10.86 -30.65
N ILE A 310 -13.77 -9.93 -29.70
CA ILE A 310 -14.70 -9.99 -28.59
C ILE A 310 -15.86 -9.02 -28.86
N HIS A 311 -17.06 -9.52 -28.65
CA HIS A 311 -18.32 -8.81 -28.73
C HIS A 311 -18.79 -8.52 -27.31
N ILE A 312 -18.99 -7.24 -27.01
CA ILE A 312 -19.43 -6.75 -25.72
C ILE A 312 -20.87 -6.28 -25.88
N ARG A 313 -21.79 -6.97 -25.23
CA ARG A 313 -23.16 -6.49 -25.06
C ARG A 313 -23.28 -5.76 -23.73
N LEU A 314 -24.01 -4.65 -23.71
CA LEU A 314 -24.19 -3.79 -22.53
C LEU A 314 -25.68 -3.77 -22.14
N PRO A 315 -26.19 -4.79 -21.41
CA PRO A 315 -27.60 -4.84 -21.03
C PRO A 315 -28.05 -3.57 -20.29
N GLY A 316 -29.25 -3.09 -20.62
CA GLY A 316 -29.82 -1.88 -20.00
C GLY A 316 -29.32 -0.56 -20.58
N LEU A 317 -28.33 -0.56 -21.47
CA LEU A 317 -27.83 0.64 -22.13
C LEU A 317 -28.40 0.79 -23.55
N ALA A 318 -29.46 1.59 -23.72
CA ALA A 318 -30.12 1.75 -25.02
C ALA A 318 -29.22 2.39 -26.10
N ASP A 319 -28.39 3.36 -25.72
CA ASP A 319 -27.45 4.03 -26.63
C ASP A 319 -26.02 4.00 -26.08
N ALA A 320 -25.19 3.18 -26.71
CA ALA A 320 -23.77 2.99 -26.40
C ALA A 320 -22.83 3.78 -27.34
N ALA A 321 -23.31 4.85 -28.01
CA ALA A 321 -22.49 5.59 -28.97
C ALA A 321 -21.21 6.19 -28.36
N VAL A 322 -21.28 6.70 -27.13
CA VAL A 322 -20.12 7.30 -26.43
C VAL A 322 -19.09 6.22 -26.09
N GLU A 323 -19.57 5.08 -25.58
CA GLU A 323 -18.75 3.92 -25.22
C GLU A 323 -18.09 3.32 -26.47
N ARG A 324 -18.82 3.21 -27.59
CA ARG A 324 -18.27 2.81 -28.90
C ARG A 324 -17.15 3.73 -29.38
N LEU A 325 -17.38 5.05 -29.32
CA LEU A 325 -16.38 6.03 -29.71
C LEU A 325 -15.13 5.97 -28.82
N ALA A 326 -15.32 5.81 -27.51
CA ALA A 326 -14.23 5.65 -26.56
C ALA A 326 -13.44 4.35 -26.80
N MET A 327 -14.15 3.24 -27.02
CA MET A 327 -13.55 1.93 -27.28
C MET A 327 -12.65 1.96 -28.53
N ALA A 328 -13.12 2.58 -29.62
CA ALA A 328 -12.33 2.76 -30.83
C ALA A 328 -10.99 3.50 -30.61
N SER A 329 -10.88 4.30 -29.55
CA SER A 329 -9.66 5.04 -29.20
C SER A 329 -8.76 4.36 -28.17
N LYS A 330 -9.24 3.32 -27.48
CA LYS A 330 -8.55 2.68 -26.34
C LYS A 330 -8.32 1.18 -26.49
N ALA A 331 -8.99 0.51 -27.45
CA ALA A 331 -8.90 -0.93 -27.66
C ALA A 331 -7.61 -1.39 -28.37
N ASP A 332 -6.83 -0.47 -28.92
CA ASP A 332 -5.56 -0.73 -29.62
C ASP A 332 -4.64 -1.68 -28.86
N LEU A 333 -4.39 -1.42 -27.58
CA LEU A 333 -3.52 -2.28 -26.77
C LEU A 333 -4.13 -3.67 -26.53
N PHE A 334 -5.47 -3.77 -26.42
CA PHE A 334 -6.14 -5.06 -26.26
C PHE A 334 -5.98 -5.91 -27.52
N GLU A 335 -6.15 -5.29 -28.69
CA GLU A 335 -5.93 -5.94 -29.99
C GLU A 335 -4.49 -6.41 -30.16
N GLU A 336 -3.51 -5.58 -29.80
CA GLU A 336 -2.08 -5.91 -29.87
C GLU A 336 -1.71 -7.08 -28.94
N VAL A 337 -2.24 -7.10 -27.72
CA VAL A 337 -1.87 -8.08 -26.69
C VAL A 337 -2.57 -9.41 -26.88
N PHE A 338 -3.85 -9.40 -27.25
CA PHE A 338 -4.67 -10.61 -27.33
C PHE A 338 -4.98 -11.07 -28.76
N GLY A 339 -4.67 -10.25 -29.77
CA GLY A 339 -4.98 -10.55 -31.17
C GLY A 339 -6.48 -10.52 -31.49
N LEU A 340 -7.29 -9.91 -30.62
CA LEU A 340 -8.76 -9.88 -30.73
C LEU A 340 -9.26 -8.44 -30.78
N GLY A 341 -9.98 -8.10 -31.85
CA GLY A 341 -10.73 -6.86 -31.99
C GLY A 341 -11.77 -6.67 -30.89
N VAL A 342 -12.03 -5.45 -30.44
CA VAL A 342 -13.08 -5.17 -29.44
C VAL A 342 -14.25 -4.44 -30.07
N VAL A 343 -15.43 -5.07 -30.05
CA VAL A 343 -16.67 -4.52 -30.61
C VAL A 343 -17.73 -4.44 -29.54
N ILE A 344 -18.42 -3.30 -29.45
CA ILE A 344 -19.62 -3.15 -28.63
C ILE A 344 -20.83 -3.36 -29.54
N ASP A 345 -21.64 -4.36 -29.23
CA ASP A 345 -22.84 -4.70 -30.00
C ASP A 345 -23.94 -3.64 -29.82
N GLU A 346 -24.77 -3.47 -30.84
CA GLU A 346 -26.02 -2.72 -30.70
C GLU A 346 -27.03 -3.59 -29.95
N ASN A 347 -27.62 -3.04 -28.89
CA ASN A 347 -28.77 -3.66 -28.26
C ASN A 347 -29.94 -3.59 -29.26
N GLN A 348 -30.27 -4.72 -29.88
CA GLN A 348 -31.51 -4.89 -30.65
C GLN A 348 -32.72 -5.02 -29.73
#